data_AF-A0A951C4L3-F1
#
_entry.id   AF-A0A951C4L3-F1
#
_cell.length_a   1.000
_cell.length_b   1.000
_cell.length_c   1.000
_cell.angle_alpha   90.00
_cell.angle_beta   90.00
_cell.angle_gamma   90.00
#
_symmetry.space_group_name_H-M   'P 1'
#
loop_
_entity.id
_entity.type
_entity.pdbx_description
1 polymer ?
#
loop_
_entity_poly.entity_id
_entity_poly.type
_entity_poly.pdbx_seq_one_letter_code
_entity_poly.pdbx_strand_id
1 'polypeptide(L)'
;MWDGVVEELQALGHPAATVDQRGHGRSDKPDHGYDMARVADDAAAVVEALGWSRPVVVGQSWGGNVVIELAHRHPELVAGVVAVDGGTIELARPFPEWEACGAAMRPPPTTGTPLADLEQMLRGLHPDWPESGIAGMLANWEVRADGTVAPWLTLERHLLILRG
;
A
#
# COMPACT_ATOMS: atom_id res chain seq x y z
N MET A 1 -1.08 -12.64 -1.28
CA MET A 1 -0.56 -11.61 -0.32
C MET A 1 -0.97 -11.98 1.10
N TRP A 2 -2.25 -12.21 1.34
CA TRP A 2 -2.79 -12.47 2.68
C TRP A 2 -2.78 -13.94 3.10
N ASP A 3 -2.25 -14.85 2.28
CA ASP A 3 -2.40 -16.31 2.48
C ASP A 3 -1.87 -16.76 3.85
N GLY A 4 -0.67 -16.32 4.25
CA GLY A 4 -0.14 -16.63 5.57
C GLY A 4 -0.97 -16.05 6.73
N VAL A 5 -1.54 -14.84 6.56
CA VAL A 5 -2.43 -14.25 7.58
C VAL A 5 -3.73 -15.04 7.69
N VAL A 6 -4.28 -15.49 6.56
CA VAL A 6 -5.49 -16.32 6.51
C VAL A 6 -5.23 -17.66 7.19
N GLU A 7 -4.12 -18.33 6.89
CA GLU A 7 -3.74 -19.61 7.50
C GLU A 7 -3.65 -19.50 9.03
N GLU A 8 -2.97 -18.46 9.54
CA GLU A 8 -2.84 -18.22 10.98
C GLU A 8 -4.19 -17.90 11.64
N LEU A 9 -5.02 -17.04 11.03
CA LEU A 9 -6.36 -16.75 11.55
C LEU A 9 -7.24 -17.99 11.60
N GLN A 10 -7.21 -18.82 10.55
CA GLN A 10 -7.96 -20.06 10.48
C GLN A 10 -7.47 -21.07 11.53
N ALA A 11 -6.16 -21.18 11.75
CA ALA A 11 -5.58 -22.02 12.80
C ALA A 11 -6.02 -21.58 14.21
N LEU A 12 -6.25 -20.28 14.42
CA LEU A 12 -6.82 -19.72 15.64
C LEU A 12 -8.36 -19.85 15.74
N GLY A 13 -9.01 -20.46 14.74
CA GLY A 13 -10.46 -20.66 14.72
C GLY A 13 -11.26 -19.47 14.21
N HIS A 14 -10.62 -18.53 13.52
CA HIS A 14 -11.27 -17.40 12.86
C HIS A 14 -11.40 -17.66 11.36
N PRO A 15 -12.62 -17.90 10.83
CA PRO A 15 -12.83 -17.97 9.39
C PRO A 15 -12.40 -16.66 8.73
N ALA A 16 -11.60 -16.78 7.67
CA ALA A 16 -11.06 -15.66 6.93
C ALA A 16 -11.17 -15.92 5.42
N ALA A 17 -11.40 -14.85 4.67
CA ALA A 17 -11.53 -14.85 3.23
C ALA A 17 -10.83 -13.62 2.67
N THR A 18 -10.28 -13.77 1.47
CA THR A 18 -9.60 -12.69 0.75
C THR A 18 -10.32 -12.44 -0.55
N VAL A 19 -10.26 -11.19 -1.00
CA VAL A 19 -10.91 -10.75 -2.24
C VAL A 19 -9.87 -10.11 -3.16
N ASP A 20 -9.88 -10.51 -4.42
CA ASP A 20 -9.25 -9.73 -5.48
C ASP A 20 -10.16 -8.53 -5.75
N GLN A 21 -9.72 -7.31 -5.46
CA GLN A 21 -10.53 -6.12 -5.74
C GLN A 21 -10.72 -5.92 -7.24
N ARG A 22 -11.71 -5.11 -7.64
CA ARG A 22 -11.85 -4.66 -9.04
C ARG A 22 -10.51 -4.15 -9.58
N GLY A 23 -10.19 -4.50 -10.82
CA GLY A 23 -8.90 -4.18 -11.43
C GLY A 23 -7.77 -5.17 -11.11
N HIS A 24 -7.97 -6.12 -10.20
CA HIS A 24 -6.90 -7.00 -9.68
C HIS A 24 -7.22 -8.48 -9.85
N GLY A 25 -6.15 -9.30 -9.90
CA GLY A 25 -6.22 -10.75 -9.83
C GLY A 25 -7.27 -11.37 -10.76
N ARG A 26 -8.17 -12.15 -10.19
CA ARG A 26 -9.25 -12.87 -10.88
C ARG A 26 -10.54 -12.06 -11.04
N SER A 27 -10.63 -10.89 -10.41
CA SER A 27 -11.79 -10.01 -10.55
C SER A 27 -11.76 -9.24 -11.87
N ASP A 28 -12.93 -8.73 -12.25
CA ASP A 28 -13.12 -7.93 -13.46
C ASP A 28 -12.26 -6.66 -13.43
N LYS A 29 -11.87 -6.21 -14.63
CA LYS A 29 -11.01 -5.04 -14.85
C LYS A 29 -11.74 -4.05 -15.76
N PRO A 30 -12.86 -3.47 -15.30
CA PRO A 30 -13.62 -2.53 -16.11
C PRO A 30 -12.79 -1.28 -16.43
N ASP A 31 -13.12 -0.58 -17.51
CA ASP A 31 -12.42 0.65 -17.90
C ASP A 31 -12.75 1.85 -16.98
N HIS A 32 -13.74 1.72 -16.10
CA HIS A 32 -14.25 2.79 -15.24
C HIS A 32 -14.83 2.26 -13.92
N GLY A 33 -15.19 3.19 -13.01
CA GLY A 33 -15.78 2.88 -11.71
C GLY A 33 -14.75 2.47 -10.65
N TYR A 34 -13.63 3.20 -10.59
CA TYR A 34 -12.60 3.04 -9.54
C TYR A 34 -12.70 4.12 -8.45
N ASP A 35 -13.82 4.86 -8.41
CA ASP A 35 -14.10 5.76 -7.29
C ASP A 35 -14.28 4.96 -5.99
N MET A 36 -13.93 5.59 -4.86
CA MET A 36 -13.93 4.93 -3.55
C MET A 36 -15.30 4.37 -3.16
N ALA A 37 -16.38 5.07 -3.50
CA ALA A 37 -17.74 4.61 -3.23
C ALA A 37 -18.01 3.28 -3.94
N ARG A 38 -17.70 3.19 -5.24
CA ARG A 38 -17.87 1.96 -6.01
C ARG A 38 -17.02 0.80 -5.47
N VAL A 39 -15.76 1.06 -5.13
CA VAL A 39 -14.87 0.03 -4.60
C VAL A 39 -15.37 -0.49 -3.24
N ALA A 40 -15.83 0.40 -2.36
CA ALA A 40 -16.41 0.03 -1.08
C ALA A 40 -17.71 -0.77 -1.25
N ASP A 41 -18.56 -0.40 -2.21
CA ASP A 41 -19.81 -1.11 -2.48
C ASP A 41 -19.57 -2.54 -3.00
N ASP A 42 -18.49 -2.79 -3.77
CA ASP A 42 -18.09 -4.16 -4.12
C ASP A 42 -17.68 -4.98 -2.90
N ALA A 43 -16.93 -4.38 -1.97
CA ALA A 43 -16.52 -5.04 -0.75
C ALA A 43 -17.74 -5.38 0.14
N ALA A 44 -18.73 -4.49 0.20
CA ALA A 44 -20.01 -4.74 0.86
C ALA A 44 -20.73 -5.94 0.24
N ALA A 45 -20.85 -5.98 -1.10
CA ALA A 45 -21.49 -7.10 -1.80
C ALA A 45 -20.80 -8.45 -1.54
N VAL A 46 -19.47 -8.45 -1.36
CA VAL A 46 -18.74 -9.67 -0.97
C VAL A 46 -19.07 -10.10 0.46
N VAL A 47 -19.12 -9.16 1.41
CA VAL A 47 -19.53 -9.46 2.80
C VAL A 47 -20.93 -10.07 2.85
N GLU A 48 -21.88 -9.49 2.11
CA GLU A 48 -23.25 -9.99 1.99
C GLU A 48 -23.30 -11.38 1.34
N ALA A 49 -22.57 -11.58 0.24
CA ALA A 49 -22.53 -12.86 -0.48
C ALA A 49 -21.92 -13.99 0.37
N LEU A 50 -20.97 -13.69 1.25
CA LEU A 50 -20.42 -14.64 2.21
C LEU A 50 -21.40 -14.97 3.35
N GLY A 51 -22.46 -14.18 3.52
CA GLY A 51 -23.46 -14.36 4.58
C GLY A 51 -22.90 -14.13 5.98
N TRP A 52 -21.81 -13.37 6.10
CA TRP A 52 -21.15 -13.13 7.37
C TRP A 52 -21.85 -12.03 8.16
N SER A 53 -22.14 -12.31 9.44
CA SER A 53 -22.73 -11.32 10.33
C SER A 53 -21.64 -10.41 10.88
N ARG A 54 -21.51 -9.21 10.31
CA ARG A 54 -20.63 -8.13 10.80
C ARG A 54 -19.17 -8.57 10.99
N PRO A 55 -18.46 -9.01 9.94
CA PRO A 55 -17.04 -9.34 10.05
C PRO A 55 -16.17 -8.12 10.43
N VAL A 56 -14.95 -8.41 10.91
CA VAL A 56 -13.87 -7.43 10.94
C VAL A 56 -13.25 -7.36 9.54
N VAL A 57 -13.13 -6.17 8.99
CA VAL A 57 -12.56 -5.95 7.65
C VAL A 57 -11.15 -5.40 7.75
N VAL A 58 -10.24 -5.95 6.93
CA VAL A 58 -8.80 -5.68 7.01
C VAL A 58 -8.30 -5.19 5.65
N GLY A 59 -7.51 -4.13 5.64
CA GLY A 59 -6.94 -3.57 4.42
C GLY A 59 -5.53 -3.00 4.63
N GLN A 60 -4.66 -3.19 3.65
CA GLN A 60 -3.28 -2.67 3.65
C GLN A 60 -3.11 -1.60 2.57
N SER A 61 -2.33 -0.56 2.85
CA SER A 61 -2.11 0.56 1.91
C SER A 61 -3.44 1.16 1.45
N TRP A 62 -3.68 1.29 0.15
CA TRP A 62 -4.95 1.74 -0.40
C TRP A 62 -6.15 0.88 0.05
N GLY A 63 -5.95 -0.42 0.28
CA GLY A 63 -6.98 -1.28 0.86
C GLY A 63 -7.44 -0.82 2.24
N GLY A 64 -6.57 -0.15 3.01
CA GLY A 64 -6.93 0.49 4.28
C GLY A 64 -7.98 1.58 4.09
N ASN A 65 -7.87 2.40 3.04
CA ASN A 65 -8.87 3.42 2.70
C ASN A 65 -10.20 2.76 2.32
N VAL A 66 -10.15 1.65 1.57
CA VAL A 66 -11.34 0.92 1.13
C VAL A 66 -12.15 0.39 2.31
N VAL A 67 -11.49 -0.24 3.30
CA VAL A 67 -12.20 -0.80 4.45
C VAL A 67 -12.75 0.28 5.41
N ILE A 68 -12.12 1.45 5.48
CA ILE A 68 -12.66 2.62 6.18
C ILE A 68 -13.90 3.16 5.46
N GLU A 69 -13.82 3.32 4.14
CA GLU A 69 -14.96 3.80 3.33
C GLU A 69 -16.14 2.81 3.40
N LEU A 70 -15.88 1.50 3.36
CA LEU A 70 -16.88 0.46 3.60
C LEU A 70 -17.57 0.64 4.95
N ALA A 71 -16.81 0.80 6.04
CA ALA A 71 -17.37 0.99 7.36
C ALA A 71 -18.15 2.31 7.51
N HIS A 72 -17.74 3.35 6.77
CA HIS A 72 -18.46 4.62 6.73
C HIS A 72 -19.80 4.51 6.00
N ARG A 73 -19.83 3.83 4.85
CA ARG A 73 -21.00 3.70 3.97
C ARG A 73 -22.00 2.63 4.43
N HIS A 74 -21.49 1.53 4.98
CA HIS A 74 -22.24 0.33 5.37
C HIS A 74 -21.91 -0.08 6.82
N PRO A 75 -22.10 0.81 7.81
CA PRO A 75 -21.68 0.58 9.20
C PRO A 75 -22.35 -0.64 9.86
N GLU A 76 -23.53 -1.02 9.39
CA GLU A 76 -24.27 -2.20 9.83
C GLU A 76 -23.66 -3.52 9.35
N LEU A 77 -22.86 -3.50 8.28
CA LEU A 77 -22.25 -4.71 7.69
C LEU A 77 -20.94 -5.11 8.34
N VAL A 78 -20.32 -4.29 9.20
CA VAL A 78 -19.00 -4.57 9.78
C VAL A 78 -18.98 -4.42 11.30
N ALA A 79 -18.13 -5.20 11.97
CA ALA A 79 -17.89 -5.08 13.41
C ALA A 79 -16.70 -4.18 13.75
N GLY A 80 -15.75 -4.04 12.82
CA GLY A 80 -14.55 -3.25 13.03
C GLY A 80 -13.66 -3.20 11.79
N VAL A 81 -12.68 -2.29 11.83
CA VAL A 81 -11.73 -2.04 10.75
C VAL A 81 -10.31 -2.22 11.27
N VAL A 82 -9.47 -2.90 10.49
CA VAL A 82 -8.02 -2.93 10.68
C VAL A 82 -7.35 -2.35 9.43
N ALA A 83 -6.77 -1.16 9.58
CA ALA A 83 -5.97 -0.53 8.54
C ALA A 83 -4.48 -0.78 8.82
N VAL A 84 -3.80 -1.44 7.89
CA VAL A 84 -2.37 -1.75 7.99
C VAL A 84 -1.62 -0.81 7.06
N ASP A 85 -0.85 0.11 7.62
CA ASP A 85 -0.03 1.04 6.82
C ASP A 85 -0.82 1.73 5.69
N GLY A 86 -1.96 2.32 6.06
CA GLY A 86 -2.94 2.88 5.12
C GLY A 86 -4.17 3.45 5.85
N GLY A 87 -5.22 3.78 5.09
CA GLY A 87 -6.49 4.30 5.65
C GLY A 87 -6.71 5.80 5.48
N THR A 88 -5.64 6.56 5.38
CA THR A 88 -5.69 8.03 5.27
C THR A 88 -4.96 8.57 4.04
N ILE A 89 -4.80 7.71 3.02
CA ILE A 89 -4.12 8.08 1.78
C ILE A 89 -5.02 9.02 0.97
N GLU A 90 -4.74 10.32 1.00
CA GLU A 90 -5.51 11.35 0.28
C GLU A 90 -4.58 12.15 -0.64
N LEU A 91 -4.24 11.59 -1.81
CA LEU A 91 -3.25 12.19 -2.72
C LEU A 91 -3.69 13.54 -3.31
N ALA A 92 -5.00 13.76 -3.47
CA ALA A 92 -5.54 15.00 -4.02
C ALA A 92 -5.30 16.21 -3.10
N ARG A 93 -5.10 15.98 -1.80
CA ARG A 93 -4.87 17.06 -0.82
C ARG A 93 -3.51 17.75 -0.99
N PRO A 94 -2.37 17.03 -1.01
CA PRO A 94 -1.07 17.64 -1.32
C PRO A 94 -0.86 17.90 -2.82
N PHE A 95 -1.59 17.21 -3.71
CA PHE A 95 -1.43 17.31 -5.16
C PHE A 95 -2.76 17.65 -5.85
N PRO A 96 -3.12 18.93 -5.98
CA PRO A 96 -4.35 19.33 -6.67
C PRO A 96 -4.32 18.99 -8.17
N GLU A 97 -3.12 18.90 -8.76
CA GLU A 97 -2.91 18.54 -10.16
C GLU A 97 -2.33 17.13 -10.28
N TRP A 98 -2.93 16.30 -11.14
CA TRP A 98 -2.52 14.91 -11.34
C TRP A 98 -1.08 14.79 -11.85
N GLU A 99 -0.63 15.67 -12.74
CA GLU A 99 0.74 15.63 -13.25
C GLU A 99 1.78 15.78 -12.14
N ALA A 100 1.51 16.66 -11.16
CA ALA A 100 2.37 16.85 -10.00
C ALA A 100 2.36 15.62 -9.07
N CYS A 101 1.18 15.02 -8.85
CA CYS A 101 1.05 13.77 -8.11
C CYS A 101 1.86 12.65 -8.78
N GLY A 102 1.65 12.45 -10.09
CA GLY A 102 2.35 11.43 -10.86
C GLY A 102 3.86 11.62 -10.85
N ALA A 103 4.35 12.86 -10.97
CA ALA A 103 5.76 13.16 -10.86
C ALA A 103 6.33 12.85 -9.47
N ALA A 104 5.61 13.21 -8.40
CA ALA A 104 6.04 12.97 -7.02
C ALA A 104 6.01 11.49 -6.62
N MET A 105 5.07 10.71 -7.15
CA MET A 105 4.95 9.28 -6.87
C MET A 105 5.93 8.41 -7.68
N ARG A 106 6.66 8.98 -8.63
CA ARG A 106 7.72 8.25 -9.34
C ARG A 106 8.89 8.00 -8.38
N PRO A 107 9.44 6.76 -8.33
CA PRO A 107 10.64 6.50 -7.58
C PRO A 107 11.75 7.49 -7.99
N PRO A 108 12.40 8.15 -7.02
CA PRO A 108 13.43 9.13 -7.33
C PRO A 108 14.61 8.45 -8.04
N PRO A 109 15.16 9.05 -9.11
CA PRO A 109 16.40 8.57 -9.71
C PRO A 109 17.55 8.88 -8.75
N THR A 110 17.89 7.93 -7.90
CA THR A 110 18.92 8.07 -6.87
C THR A 110 20.31 7.63 -7.34
N THR A 111 20.40 7.05 -8.54
CA THR A 111 21.70 6.60 -9.07
C THR A 111 22.58 7.80 -9.39
N GLY A 112 23.78 7.84 -8.81
CA GLY A 112 24.73 8.94 -8.98
C GLY A 112 24.51 10.11 -8.02
N THR A 113 23.51 10.04 -7.13
CA THR A 113 23.32 11.04 -6.07
C THR A 113 24.41 10.86 -5.00
N PRO A 114 25.08 11.93 -4.52
CA PRO A 114 25.97 11.84 -3.38
C PRO A 114 25.26 11.28 -2.14
N LEU A 115 25.93 10.43 -1.37
CA LEU A 115 25.33 9.82 -0.16
C LEU A 115 24.81 10.88 0.83
N ALA A 116 25.57 11.97 1.01
CA ALA A 116 25.19 13.06 1.93
C ALA A 116 23.88 13.74 1.51
N ASP A 117 23.65 13.91 0.20
CA ASP A 117 22.43 14.54 -0.31
C ASP A 117 21.21 13.61 -0.12
N LEU A 118 21.39 12.30 -0.33
CA LEU A 118 20.36 11.30 -0.05
C LEU A 118 20.02 11.27 1.45
N GLU A 119 21.02 11.29 2.32
CA GLU A 119 20.81 11.33 3.76
C GLU A 119 20.06 12.60 4.19
N GLN A 120 20.46 13.77 3.67
CA GLN A 120 19.79 15.03 3.95
C GLN A 120 18.32 15.00 3.50
N MET A 121 18.04 14.45 2.32
CA MET A 121 16.67 14.29 1.82
C MET A 121 15.84 13.40 2.75
N LEU A 122 16.37 12.24 3.17
CA LEU A 122 15.65 11.31 4.06
C LEU A 122 15.31 11.96 5.40
N ARG A 123 16.26 12.71 5.99
CA ARG A 123 16.03 13.45 7.23
C ARG A 123 15.01 14.58 7.07
N GLY A 124 14.96 15.20 5.89
CA GLY A 124 13.93 16.20 5.57
C GLY A 124 12.53 15.60 5.43
N LEU A 125 12.41 14.43 4.81
CA LEU A 125 11.14 13.72 4.63
C LEU A 125 10.65 13.05 5.92
N HIS A 126 11.57 12.63 6.79
CA HIS A 126 11.28 11.90 8.01
C HIS A 126 12.00 12.54 9.22
N PRO A 127 11.60 13.75 9.63
CA PRO A 127 12.28 14.48 10.71
C PRO A 127 12.21 13.76 12.07
N ASP A 128 11.21 12.88 12.25
CA ASP A 128 10.97 12.15 13.50
C ASP A 128 11.60 10.75 13.51
N TRP A 129 12.24 10.32 12.43
CA TRP A 129 12.86 8.99 12.40
C TRP A 129 14.12 8.94 13.28
N PRO A 130 14.30 7.84 14.05
CA PRO A 130 15.54 7.62 14.76
C PRO A 130 16.69 7.35 13.76
N GLU A 131 17.93 7.50 14.22
CA GLU A 131 19.14 7.20 13.42
C GLU A 131 19.12 5.79 12.81
N SER A 132 18.59 4.81 13.56
CA SER A 132 18.42 3.44 13.07
C SER A 132 17.44 3.34 11.90
N GLY A 133 16.41 4.19 11.85
CA GLY A 133 15.46 4.29 10.74
C GLY A 133 16.12 4.87 9.49
N ILE A 134 16.87 5.97 9.65
CA ILE A 134 17.65 6.57 8.56
C ILE A 134 18.68 5.57 8.01
N ALA A 135 19.45 4.92 8.88
CA ALA A 135 20.44 3.93 8.50
C ALA A 135 19.82 2.70 7.82
N GLY A 136 18.68 2.22 8.33
CA GLY A 136 17.94 1.12 7.73
C GLY A 136 17.43 1.45 6.32
N MET A 137 17.01 2.69 6.09
CA MET A 137 16.64 3.15 4.76
C MET A 137 17.87 3.25 3.84
N LEU A 138 18.96 3.87 4.29
CA LEU A 138 20.20 3.99 3.50
C LEU A 138 20.79 2.64 3.10
N ALA A 139 20.54 1.58 3.87
CA ALA A 139 20.97 0.22 3.55
C ALA A 139 20.37 -0.34 2.24
N ASN A 140 19.35 0.30 1.66
CA ASN A 140 18.80 -0.05 0.34
C ASN A 140 19.70 0.40 -0.84
N TRP A 141 20.76 1.16 -0.58
CA TRP A 141 21.71 1.64 -1.58
C TRP A 141 23.12 1.08 -1.39
N GLU A 142 23.79 0.82 -2.52
CA GLU A 142 25.23 0.63 -2.60
C GLU A 142 25.92 2.00 -2.64
N VAL A 143 26.96 2.20 -1.82
CA VAL A 143 27.83 3.37 -1.90
C VAL A 143 29.02 3.04 -2.80
N ARG A 144 29.18 3.78 -3.89
CA ARG A 144 30.25 3.61 -4.88
C ARG A 144 31.53 4.29 -4.43
N ALA A 145 32.64 3.92 -5.07
CA ALA A 145 33.97 4.47 -4.77
C ALA A 145 34.06 6.00 -4.97
N ASP A 146 33.20 6.59 -5.80
CA ASP A 146 33.12 8.03 -6.04
C ASP A 146 32.25 8.78 -5.00
N GLY A 147 31.73 8.08 -3.99
CA GLY A 147 30.88 8.64 -2.94
C GLY A 147 29.40 8.80 -3.33
N THR A 148 29.02 8.37 -4.54
CA THR A 148 27.63 8.37 -4.99
C THR A 148 26.92 7.05 -4.67
N VAL A 149 25.58 7.07 -4.66
CA VAL A 149 24.76 5.90 -4.39
C VAL A 149 24.14 5.29 -5.64
N ALA A 150 23.80 4.01 -5.56
CA ALA A 150 22.91 3.34 -6.50
C ALA A 150 22.04 2.31 -5.77
N PRO A 151 20.78 2.12 -6.17
CA PRO A 151 19.91 1.18 -5.47
C PRO A 151 20.42 -0.25 -5.66
N TRP A 152 20.47 -1.03 -4.58
CA TRP A 152 20.82 -2.46 -4.65
C TRP A 152 19.83 -3.24 -5.53
N LEU A 153 18.55 -2.91 -5.37
CA LEU A 153 17.48 -3.37 -6.23
C LEU A 153 17.35 -2.44 -7.44
N THR A 154 18.09 -2.72 -8.49
CA THR A 154 17.97 -2.00 -9.76
C THR A 154 16.58 -2.21 -10.37
N LEU A 155 16.14 -1.31 -11.25
CA LEU A 155 14.85 -1.48 -11.96
C LEU A 155 14.79 -2.81 -12.70
N GLU A 156 15.88 -3.23 -13.34
CA GLU A 156 15.98 -4.52 -14.01
C GLU A 156 15.73 -5.69 -13.04
N ARG A 157 16.37 -5.67 -11.86
CA ARG A 157 16.18 -6.69 -10.82
C ARG A 157 14.77 -6.64 -10.22
N HIS A 158 14.21 -5.45 -10.04
CA HIS A 158 12.83 -5.27 -9.61
C HIS A 158 11.84 -5.93 -10.58
N LEU A 159 12.06 -5.79 -11.89
CA LEU A 159 11.22 -6.43 -12.91
C LEU A 159 11.32 -7.97 -12.91
N LEU A 160 12.41 -8.56 -12.41
CA LEU A 160 12.50 -10.01 -12.23
C LEU A 160 11.56 -10.51 -11.13
N ILE A 161 11.46 -9.78 -10.02
CA ILE A 161 10.55 -10.12 -8.90
C ILE A 161 9.10 -10.16 -9.38
N LEU A 162 8.71 -9.23 -10.25
CA LEU A 162 7.34 -9.15 -10.77
C LEU A 162 6.98 -10.28 -11.75
N ARG A 163 7.97 -11.05 -12.24
CA ARG A 163 7.75 -12.12 -13.21
C ARG A 163 7.55 -13.51 -12.58
N GLY A 164 7.79 -13.66 -11.28
CA GLY A 164 7.73 -14.95 -10.58
C GLY A 164 8.95 -15.80 -10.87
#